data_AF-C5X8A9-F1
#
_entry.id   AF-C5X8A9-F1
#
_cell.length_a   1.000
_cell.length_b   1.000
_cell.length_c   1.000
_cell.angle_alpha   90.00
_cell.angle_beta   90.00
_cell.angle_gamma   90.00
#
_symmetry.space_group_name_H-M   'P 1'
#
loop_
_entity.id
_entity.type
_entity.pdbx_description
1 polymer ?
#
loop_
_entity_poly.entity_id
_entity_poly.type
_entity_poly.pdbx_seq_one_letter_code
_entity_poly.pdbx_strand_id
1 'polypeptide(L)'
;MARLAAVAVALAAIAAVAGAQETYYASVENHLPALGMKLACHAMGGFLTELSVVPRGRVPHGRAGRRVAEMLVERGKHGWVRCNWAYAGNYVAGITVLDSRWPEARRCQDPAGQGLCRVVFENDAVVLKTPDRGVRVIGDLPVKRCRRHWMLFSTGCTYPDHRYPYAGRRLGSAFEYFAV
;
A
#
# COMPACT_ATOMS: atom_id res chain seq x y z
N MET A 1 -37.04 -38.80 -6.43
CA MET A 1 -36.69 -37.50 -5.81
C MET A 1 -35.35 -37.49 -5.04
N ALA A 2 -34.67 -38.63 -4.83
CA ALA A 2 -33.42 -38.69 -4.03
C ALA A 2 -32.13 -38.25 -4.76
N ARG A 3 -32.11 -38.20 -6.11
CA ARG A 3 -30.88 -37.88 -6.87
C ARG A 3 -30.56 -36.38 -6.96
N LEU A 4 -31.55 -35.51 -6.77
CA LEU A 4 -31.36 -34.05 -6.82
C LEU A 4 -30.75 -33.50 -5.53
N ALA A 5 -31.03 -34.11 -4.38
CA ALA A 5 -30.47 -33.70 -3.09
C ALA A 5 -28.95 -33.94 -3.01
N ALA A 6 -28.46 -35.05 -3.56
CA ALA A 6 -27.03 -35.38 -3.53
C ALA A 6 -26.16 -34.43 -4.36
N VAL A 7 -26.69 -33.92 -5.49
CA VAL A 7 -25.98 -32.98 -6.37
C VAL A 7 -25.89 -31.59 -5.74
N ALA A 8 -26.93 -31.14 -5.03
CA ALA A 8 -26.92 -29.87 -4.31
C ALA A 8 -25.93 -29.87 -3.14
N VAL A 9 -25.80 -30.99 -2.41
CA VAL A 9 -24.82 -31.13 -1.32
C VAL A 9 -23.39 -31.18 -1.86
N ALA A 10 -23.16 -31.81 -3.01
CA ALA A 10 -21.86 -31.81 -3.66
C ALA A 10 -21.44 -30.40 -4.15
N LEU A 11 -22.37 -29.61 -4.71
CA LEU A 11 -22.10 -28.22 -5.12
C LEU A 11 -21.85 -27.28 -3.93
N ALA A 12 -22.57 -27.46 -2.81
CA ALA A 12 -22.32 -26.72 -1.59
C ALA A 12 -20.97 -27.08 -0.95
N ALA A 13 -20.56 -28.35 -1.02
CA ALA A 13 -19.24 -28.79 -0.57
C ALA A 13 -18.13 -28.22 -1.47
N ILE A 14 -18.30 -28.19 -2.79
CA ILE A 14 -17.33 -27.59 -3.72
C ILE A 14 -17.21 -26.06 -3.52
N ALA A 15 -18.32 -25.38 -3.20
CA ALA A 15 -18.29 -23.96 -2.83
C ALA A 15 -17.64 -23.72 -1.46
N ALA A 16 -17.68 -24.69 -0.54
CA ALA A 16 -16.99 -24.63 0.76
C ALA A 16 -15.50 -24.99 0.69
N VAL A 17 -15.04 -25.67 -0.37
CA VAL A 17 -13.61 -25.93 -0.65
C VAL A 17 -12.94 -24.76 -1.40
N ALA A 18 -13.72 -23.78 -1.88
CA ALA A 18 -13.18 -22.46 -2.19
C ALA A 18 -12.84 -21.79 -0.85
N GLY A 19 -11.62 -22.04 -0.36
CA GLY A 19 -11.17 -21.59 0.95
C GLY A 19 -11.59 -20.15 1.18
N ALA A 20 -12.33 -19.89 2.26
CA ALA A 20 -12.90 -18.58 2.52
C ALA A 20 -11.81 -17.50 2.38
N GLN A 21 -11.96 -16.64 1.38
CA GLN A 21 -11.00 -15.58 1.10
C GLN A 21 -11.44 -14.32 1.86
N GLU A 22 -10.52 -13.73 2.59
CA GLU A 22 -10.66 -12.42 3.21
C GLU A 22 -10.03 -11.38 2.28
N THR A 23 -10.82 -10.43 1.83
CA THR A 23 -10.32 -9.34 0.97
C THR A 23 -10.10 -8.09 1.81
N TYR A 24 -8.97 -7.43 1.58
CA TYR A 24 -8.62 -6.17 2.21
C TYR A 24 -8.41 -5.10 1.14
N TYR A 25 -8.86 -3.89 1.44
CA TYR A 25 -8.80 -2.76 0.53
C TYR A 25 -8.18 -1.54 1.20
N ALA A 26 -7.26 -0.89 0.48
CA ALA A 26 -6.74 0.41 0.86
C ALA A 26 -6.59 1.31 -0.36
N SER A 27 -7.06 2.56 -0.28
CA SER A 27 -6.74 3.57 -1.27
C SER A 27 -5.44 4.29 -0.93
N VAL A 28 -4.58 4.49 -1.92
CA VAL A 28 -3.32 5.21 -1.78
C VAL A 28 -3.48 6.63 -2.32
N GLU A 29 -3.16 7.60 -1.48
CA GLU A 29 -3.31 9.03 -1.72
C GLU A 29 -1.95 9.73 -1.56
N ASN A 30 -1.60 10.57 -2.54
CA ASN A 30 -0.37 11.37 -2.49
C ASN A 30 -0.71 12.84 -2.26
N HIS A 31 -0.38 13.35 -1.08
CA HIS A 31 -0.56 14.75 -0.69
C HIS A 31 0.76 15.53 -0.62
N LEU A 32 1.85 14.96 -1.16
CA LEU A 32 3.14 15.65 -1.21
C LEU A 32 3.12 16.80 -2.24
N PRO A 33 3.87 17.90 -1.99
CA PRO A 33 3.72 19.18 -2.71
C PRO A 33 4.12 19.14 -4.19
N ALA A 34 5.18 18.43 -4.56
CA ALA A 34 5.55 18.18 -5.95
C ALA A 34 4.69 17.06 -6.58
N LEU A 35 4.40 17.15 -7.87
CA LEU A 35 3.69 16.12 -8.64
C LEU A 35 4.64 14.99 -9.07
N GLY A 36 4.07 13.84 -9.45
CA GLY A 36 4.82 12.78 -10.13
C GLY A 36 5.35 11.64 -9.25
N MET A 37 4.73 11.39 -8.08
CA MET A 37 5.02 10.19 -7.29
C MET A 37 4.79 8.92 -8.12
N LYS A 38 5.83 8.09 -8.24
CA LYS A 38 5.72 6.74 -8.79
C LYS A 38 5.66 5.76 -7.63
N LEU A 39 4.74 4.82 -7.74
CA LEU A 39 4.56 3.74 -6.78
C LEU A 39 4.45 2.44 -7.58
N ALA A 40 5.16 1.40 -7.18
CA ALA A 40 5.06 0.05 -7.75
C ALA A 40 4.81 -0.91 -6.59
N CYS A 41 3.69 -1.63 -6.60
CA CYS A 41 3.24 -2.42 -5.46
C CYS A 41 3.08 -3.89 -5.82
N HIS A 42 3.46 -4.76 -4.89
CA HIS A 42 3.36 -6.21 -4.97
C HIS A 42 2.70 -6.72 -3.69
N ALA A 43 1.74 -7.63 -3.81
CA ALA A 43 1.18 -8.33 -2.67
C ALA A 43 1.85 -9.69 -2.53
N MET A 44 2.16 -10.01 -1.30
CA MET A 44 2.78 -11.25 -0.91
C MET A 44 1.90 -11.90 0.14
N GLY A 45 1.75 -13.22 0.08
CA GLY A 45 1.05 -14.00 1.10
C GLY A 45 1.77 -15.30 1.41
N GLY A 46 1.70 -15.73 2.67
CA GLY A 46 2.17 -17.05 3.11
C GLY A 46 3.59 -17.43 2.62
N PHE A 47 3.79 -18.72 2.32
CA PHE A 47 5.08 -19.30 1.91
C PHE A 47 5.38 -19.00 0.42
N LEU A 48 5.49 -17.71 0.09
CA LEU A 48 5.88 -17.19 -1.24
C LEU A 48 4.83 -17.33 -2.35
N THR A 49 3.53 -17.25 -2.04
CA THR A 49 2.52 -17.06 -3.09
C THR A 49 2.37 -15.57 -3.39
N GLU A 50 2.69 -15.18 -4.62
CA GLU A 50 2.36 -13.86 -5.14
C GLU A 50 0.83 -13.72 -5.15
N LEU A 51 0.31 -12.87 -4.28
CA LEU A 51 -1.11 -12.58 -4.25
C LEU A 51 -1.37 -11.53 -5.32
N SER A 52 -2.41 -11.71 -6.14
CA SER A 52 -2.74 -10.77 -7.20
C SER A 52 -3.15 -9.43 -6.58
N VAL A 53 -2.28 -8.42 -6.67
CA VAL A 53 -2.72 -7.02 -6.54
C VAL A 53 -3.41 -6.68 -7.84
N VAL A 54 -4.70 -6.40 -7.79
CA VAL A 54 -5.36 -5.72 -8.90
C VAL A 54 -5.31 -4.23 -8.58
N PRO A 55 -4.32 -3.46 -9.08
CA PRO A 55 -4.44 -2.02 -9.07
C PRO A 55 -5.59 -1.66 -10.02
N ARG A 56 -6.82 -1.55 -9.51
CA ARG A 56 -7.94 -1.07 -10.32
C ARG A 56 -7.74 0.42 -10.56
N GLY A 57 -7.30 0.76 -11.78
CA GLY A 57 -7.22 2.13 -12.29
C GLY A 57 -5.99 2.40 -13.17
N ARG A 58 -6.18 3.15 -14.27
CA ARG A 58 -5.07 3.76 -15.03
C ARG A 58 -4.43 4.84 -14.17
N VAL A 59 -3.09 4.89 -14.13
CA VAL A 59 -2.31 5.96 -13.48
C VAL A 59 -2.49 7.26 -14.27
N PRO A 60 -3.17 8.29 -13.76
CA PRO A 60 -3.11 9.61 -14.37
C PRO A 60 -1.77 10.24 -14.01
N HIS A 61 -1.11 10.87 -14.99
CA HIS A 61 -0.02 11.79 -14.73
C HIS A 61 -0.58 13.08 -14.09
N GLY A 62 -0.96 13.06 -12.81
CA GLY A 62 -1.44 14.29 -12.14
C GLY A 62 -2.37 14.14 -10.94
N ARG A 63 -2.63 15.30 -10.33
CA ARG A 63 -3.25 15.61 -9.02
C ARG A 63 -4.26 14.57 -8.50
N ALA A 64 -3.94 13.89 -7.40
CA ALA A 64 -4.82 12.99 -6.64
C ALA A 64 -5.32 11.71 -7.35
N GLY A 65 -4.49 11.09 -8.20
CA GLY A 65 -4.75 9.74 -8.71
C GLY A 65 -4.87 8.72 -7.56
N ARG A 66 -6.11 8.44 -7.12
CA ARG A 66 -6.41 7.45 -6.09
C ARG A 66 -6.13 6.06 -6.63
N ARG A 67 -5.09 5.40 -6.14
CA ARG A 67 -4.83 3.98 -6.43
C ARG A 67 -5.59 3.16 -5.40
N VAL A 68 -6.14 2.02 -5.79
CA VAL A 68 -6.70 1.06 -4.82
C VAL A 68 -5.80 -0.16 -4.81
N ALA A 69 -5.22 -0.46 -3.65
CA ALA A 69 -4.55 -1.72 -3.36
C ALA A 69 -5.60 -2.68 -2.82
N GLU A 70 -5.84 -3.75 -3.57
CA GLU A 70 -6.66 -4.89 -3.18
C GLU A 70 -5.73 -6.06 -2.83
N MET A 71 -6.00 -6.71 -1.71
CA MET A 71 -5.25 -7.87 -1.24
C MET A 71 -6.23 -8.97 -0.84
N LEU A 72 -6.14 -10.10 -1.54
CA LEU A 72 -6.93 -11.30 -1.27
C LEU A 72 -6.09 -12.24 -0.40
N VAL A 73 -6.59 -12.64 0.76
CA VAL A 73 -5.89 -13.53 1.70
C VAL A 73 -6.75 -14.74 2.00
N GLU A 74 -6.20 -15.94 1.88
CA GLU A 74 -6.90 -17.15 2.32
C GLU A 74 -7.06 -17.16 3.84
N ARG A 75 -8.24 -17.59 4.34
CA ARG A 75 -8.51 -17.70 5.78
C ARG A 75 -7.45 -18.56 6.48
N GLY A 76 -6.84 -18.00 7.52
CA GLY A 76 -5.75 -18.63 8.29
C GLY A 76 -4.35 -18.38 7.71
N LYS A 77 -4.23 -17.71 6.56
CA LYS A 77 -2.96 -17.17 6.04
C LYS A 77 -2.83 -15.69 6.37
N HIS A 78 -1.65 -15.17 6.13
CA HIS A 78 -1.37 -13.75 6.21
C HIS A 78 -0.84 -13.24 4.87
N GLY A 79 -1.18 -12.00 4.55
CA GLY A 79 -0.72 -11.31 3.36
C GLY A 79 -0.38 -9.86 3.67
N TRP A 80 0.49 -9.29 2.87
CA TRP A 80 0.87 -7.90 2.97
C TRP A 80 1.18 -7.32 1.58
N VAL A 81 0.97 -6.02 1.43
CA VAL A 81 1.28 -5.26 0.23
C VAL A 81 2.53 -4.42 0.48
N ARG A 82 3.58 -4.66 -0.30
CA ARG A 82 4.77 -3.82 -0.31
C ARG A 82 4.81 -2.97 -1.56
N CYS A 83 5.20 -1.72 -1.38
CA CYS A 83 5.37 -0.77 -2.47
C CYS A 83 6.78 -0.20 -2.49
N ASN A 84 7.33 -0.09 -3.68
CA ASN A 84 8.46 0.77 -3.99
C ASN A 84 7.91 2.15 -4.33
N TRP A 85 8.57 3.18 -3.81
CA TRP A 85 8.17 4.57 -3.95
C TRP A 85 9.31 5.40 -4.53
N ALA A 86 9.00 6.25 -5.50
CA ALA A 86 9.93 7.21 -6.07
C ALA A 86 9.28 8.59 -6.19
N TYR A 87 9.99 9.61 -5.70
CA TYR A 87 9.48 10.96 -5.61
C TYR A 87 10.60 12.00 -5.55
N ALA A 88 10.58 12.99 -6.44
CA ALA A 88 11.53 14.10 -6.47
C ALA A 88 13.01 13.65 -6.35
N GLY A 89 13.39 12.56 -7.04
CA GLY A 89 14.74 12.00 -7.01
C GLY A 89 15.10 11.20 -5.74
N ASN A 90 14.13 10.94 -4.86
CA ASN A 90 14.26 10.04 -3.72
C ASN A 90 13.59 8.71 -4.04
N TYR A 91 14.18 7.63 -3.53
CA TYR A 91 13.79 6.26 -3.83
C TYR A 91 13.74 5.45 -2.54
N VAL A 92 12.65 4.71 -2.34
CA VAL A 92 12.45 3.81 -1.20
C VAL A 92 11.89 2.50 -1.69
N ALA A 93 12.47 1.40 -1.22
CA ALA A 93 11.96 0.06 -1.48
C ALA A 93 11.25 -0.53 -0.27
N GLY A 94 10.23 -1.34 -0.57
CA GLY A 94 9.64 -2.26 0.40
C GLY A 94 8.82 -1.60 1.51
N ILE A 95 8.14 -0.48 1.22
CA ILE A 95 7.18 0.15 2.13
C ILE A 95 5.98 -0.76 2.28
N THR A 96 5.68 -1.21 3.50
CA THR A 96 4.48 -2.03 3.74
C THR A 96 3.29 -1.09 3.90
N VAL A 97 2.39 -1.07 2.93
CA VAL A 97 1.23 -0.16 2.91
C VAL A 97 -0.03 -0.79 3.48
N LEU A 98 -0.10 -2.12 3.50
CA LEU A 98 -1.19 -2.91 4.03
C LEU A 98 -0.65 -4.25 4.52
N ASP A 99 -1.07 -4.72 5.68
CA ASP A 99 -0.72 -6.05 6.22
C ASP A 99 -1.93 -6.61 6.96
N SER A 100 -2.33 -7.84 6.64
CA SER A 100 -3.49 -8.49 7.25
C SER A 100 -3.31 -8.77 8.75
N ARG A 101 -2.07 -8.72 9.25
CA ARG A 101 -1.72 -8.95 10.66
C ARG A 101 -1.83 -7.68 11.50
N TRP A 102 -2.01 -6.52 10.88
CA TRP A 102 -2.17 -5.29 11.64
C TRP A 102 -3.50 -5.30 12.42
N PRO A 103 -3.53 -4.77 13.67
CA PRO A 103 -4.76 -4.72 14.47
C PRO A 103 -5.94 -4.07 13.74
N GLU A 104 -5.65 -3.05 12.93
CA GLU A 104 -6.60 -2.29 12.15
C GLU A 104 -7.00 -2.93 10.81
N ALA A 105 -6.34 -4.03 10.39
CA ALA A 105 -6.56 -4.63 9.08
C ALA A 105 -8.01 -5.10 8.86
N ARG A 106 -8.66 -5.62 9.90
CA ARG A 106 -10.08 -6.02 9.84
C ARG A 106 -11.01 -4.88 9.46
N ARG A 107 -10.64 -3.64 9.79
CA ARG A 107 -11.40 -2.43 9.43
C ARG A 107 -11.24 -2.07 7.95
N CYS A 108 -10.29 -2.68 7.26
CA CYS A 108 -10.03 -2.48 5.83
C CYS A 108 -10.71 -3.55 4.94
N GLN A 109 -11.55 -4.43 5.50
CA GLN A 109 -12.15 -5.53 4.74
C GLN A 109 -13.41 -5.14 3.93
N ASP A 110 -14.09 -4.03 4.24
CA ASP A 110 -15.40 -3.71 3.68
C ASP A 110 -15.43 -2.40 2.85
N PRO A 111 -15.59 -2.46 1.52
CA PRO A 111 -15.82 -1.29 0.70
C PRO A 111 -17.30 -0.84 0.63
N ALA A 112 -18.26 -1.63 1.12
CA ALA A 112 -19.69 -1.48 0.80
C ALA A 112 -20.49 -0.57 1.74
N GLY A 113 -19.93 -0.07 2.85
CA GLY A 113 -20.70 0.77 3.78
C GLY A 113 -19.95 1.89 4.52
N GLN A 114 -18.64 1.75 4.79
CA GLN A 114 -17.91 2.68 5.69
C GLN A 114 -16.80 3.48 4.99
N GLY A 115 -16.48 3.16 3.74
CA GLY A 115 -15.37 3.75 3.00
C GLY A 115 -14.08 2.93 3.13
N LEU A 116 -13.11 3.20 2.26
CA LEU A 116 -11.84 2.47 2.21
C LEU A 116 -10.86 2.98 3.27
N CYS A 117 -10.00 2.08 3.78
CA CYS A 117 -8.77 2.51 4.44
C CYS A 117 -7.92 3.36 3.49
N ARG A 118 -7.28 4.41 4.00
CA ARG A 118 -6.51 5.37 3.20
C ARG A 118 -5.05 5.36 3.63
N VAL A 119 -4.15 5.01 2.72
CA VAL A 119 -2.71 5.18 2.89
C VAL A 119 -2.35 6.54 2.32
N VAL A 120 -2.01 7.49 3.19
CA VAL A 120 -1.76 8.88 2.83
C VAL A 120 -0.27 9.19 2.98
N PHE A 121 0.33 9.69 1.91
CA PHE A 121 1.68 10.24 1.90
C PHE A 121 1.57 11.76 2.11
N GLU A 122 1.84 12.23 3.33
CA GLU A 122 1.67 13.62 3.74
C GLU A 122 2.77 14.06 4.70
N ASN A 123 3.16 15.34 4.67
CA ASN A 123 4.06 15.95 5.66
C ASN A 123 5.22 15.04 6.05
N ASP A 124 6.05 14.61 5.09
CA ASP A 124 7.19 13.69 5.28
C ASP A 124 6.94 12.35 6.00
N ALA A 125 5.69 11.89 6.09
CA ALA A 125 5.34 10.58 6.62
C ALA A 125 4.36 9.83 5.71
N VAL A 126 4.28 8.52 5.94
CA VAL A 126 3.22 7.65 5.41
C VAL A 126 2.33 7.23 6.56
N VAL A 127 1.03 7.44 6.42
CA VAL A 127 0.04 7.11 7.45
C VAL A 127 -1.09 6.27 6.86
N LEU A 128 -1.53 5.26 7.61
CA LEU A 128 -2.76 4.52 7.33
C LEU A 128 -3.89 5.14 8.16
N LYS A 129 -4.95 5.59 7.50
CA LYS A 129 -6.17 6.14 8.10
C LYS A 129 -7.30 5.15 7.88
N THR A 130 -7.92 4.66 8.95
CA THR A 130 -9.10 3.80 8.86
C THR A 130 -10.37 4.64 8.71
N PRO A 131 -11.49 4.04 8.28
CA PRO A 131 -12.79 4.72 8.17
C PRO A 131 -13.26 5.39 9.47
N ASP A 132 -12.98 4.76 10.62
CA ASP A 132 -13.44 5.16 11.96
C ASP A 132 -12.47 6.09 12.70
N ARG A 133 -11.67 6.87 11.96
CA ARG A 133 -10.66 7.82 12.48
C ARG A 133 -9.45 7.20 13.19
N GLY A 134 -9.23 5.90 13.10
CA GLY A 134 -7.97 5.29 13.50
C GLY A 134 -6.83 5.78 12.60
N VAL A 135 -5.68 6.10 13.19
CA VAL A 135 -4.49 6.52 12.45
C VAL A 135 -3.30 5.71 12.92
N ARG A 136 -2.59 5.11 11.97
CA ARG A 136 -1.29 4.50 12.18
C ARG A 136 -0.24 5.22 11.36
N VAL A 137 0.88 5.55 11.99
CA VAL A 137 2.07 5.98 11.27
C VAL A 137 2.82 4.73 10.80
N ILE A 138 3.01 4.59 9.49
CA ILE A 138 3.82 3.52 8.89
C ILE A 138 5.30 3.85 9.05
N GLY A 139 5.65 5.14 8.85
CA GLY A 139 6.99 5.66 9.07
C GLY A 139 7.24 6.94 8.29
N ASP A 140 8.44 7.46 8.42
CA ASP A 140 8.85 8.70 7.75
C ASP A 140 9.34 8.41 6.32
N LEU A 141 9.23 9.42 5.45
CA LEU A 141 9.67 9.42 4.07
C LEU A 141 11.01 10.17 3.96
N PRO A 142 12.02 9.59 3.31
CA PRO A 142 13.28 10.29 3.05
C PRO A 142 13.09 11.27 1.88
N VAL A 143 12.45 12.42 2.13
CA VAL A 143 12.33 13.50 1.16
C VAL A 143 13.38 14.55 1.45
N LYS A 144 14.36 14.74 0.54
CA LYS A 144 15.30 15.84 0.64
C LYS A 144 14.57 17.18 0.55
N ARG A 145 14.88 18.11 1.46
CA ARG A 145 14.47 19.51 1.37
C ARG A 145 15.63 20.30 0.77
N CYS A 146 15.44 20.79 -0.44
CA CYS A 146 16.43 21.62 -1.12
C CYS A 146 16.13 23.10 -0.84
N ARG A 147 17.10 23.81 -0.27
CA ARG A 147 17.06 25.26 -0.11
C ARG A 147 18.11 25.90 -1.01
N ARG A 148 17.70 26.94 -1.73
CA ARG A 148 18.60 27.77 -2.53
C ARG A 148 19.21 28.82 -1.62
N HIS A 149 20.52 28.79 -1.44
CA HIS A 149 21.24 29.85 -0.75
C HIS A 149 21.57 30.95 -1.76
N TRP A 150 20.84 32.08 -1.68
CA TRP A 150 21.00 33.20 -2.61
C TRP A 150 22.43 33.75 -2.63
N MET A 151 23.12 33.79 -1.48
CA MET A 151 24.48 34.32 -1.38
C MET A 151 25.57 33.44 -1.99
N LEU A 152 25.36 32.12 -2.11
CA LEU A 152 26.37 31.18 -2.60
C LEU A 152 26.05 30.60 -3.98
N PHE A 153 24.95 31.06 -4.60
CA PHE A 153 24.37 30.47 -5.82
C PHE A 153 24.25 28.93 -5.78
N SER A 154 24.27 28.34 -4.57
CA SER A 154 24.32 26.91 -4.36
C SER A 154 22.97 26.41 -3.82
N THR A 155 22.61 25.20 -4.24
CA THR A 155 21.43 24.51 -3.73
C THR A 155 21.91 23.44 -2.77
N GLY A 156 21.64 23.63 -1.48
CA GLY A 156 21.89 22.63 -0.45
C GLY A 156 20.64 21.78 -0.27
N CYS A 157 20.77 20.45 -0.38
CA CYS A 157 19.69 19.52 -0.12
C CYS A 157 20.02 18.67 1.09
N THR A 158 19.23 18.77 2.15
CA THR A 158 19.40 17.97 3.36
C THR A 158 18.15 17.15 3.64
N TYR A 159 18.32 16.03 4.35
CA TYR A 159 17.19 15.31 4.90
C TYR A 159 16.76 16.02 6.20
N PRO A 160 15.46 16.30 6.38
CA PRO A 160 14.97 16.81 7.65
C PRO A 160 15.15 15.77 8.75
N ASP A 161 15.12 16.21 10.01
CA ASP A 161 15.08 15.27 11.13
C ASP A 161 13.79 14.45 11.09
N HIS A 162 13.91 13.19 11.50
CA HIS A 162 12.83 12.21 11.45
C HIS A 162 12.35 11.87 12.86
N ARG A 163 11.03 11.88 13.04
CA ARG A 163 10.39 11.52 14.32
C ARG A 163 10.19 10.02 14.43
N TYR A 164 9.96 9.35 13.30
CA TYR A 164 9.73 7.93 13.21
C TYR A 164 10.79 7.26 12.32
N PRO A 165 11.00 5.94 12.46
CA PRO A 165 11.82 5.20 11.51
C PRO A 165 11.29 5.35 10.08
N TYR A 166 12.18 5.27 9.09
CA TYR A 166 11.75 5.31 7.69
C TYR A 166 10.79 4.18 7.37
N ALA A 167 9.75 4.49 6.58
CA ALA A 167 8.71 3.55 6.16
C ALA A 167 9.21 2.41 5.25
N GLY A 168 10.51 2.33 4.97
CA GLY A 168 11.13 1.32 4.12
C GLY A 168 12.64 1.49 4.04
N ARG A 169 13.28 0.80 3.08
CA ARG A 169 14.72 0.91 2.84
C ARG A 169 14.99 2.01 1.82
N ARG A 170 15.73 3.05 2.21
CA ARG A 170 16.21 4.08 1.29
C ARG A 170 17.14 3.45 0.26
N LEU A 171 16.91 3.75 -1.01
CA LEU A 171 17.78 3.36 -2.12
C LEU A 171 18.72 4.51 -2.48
N GLY A 172 19.92 4.17 -2.95
CA GLY A 172 20.95 5.15 -3.31
C GLY A 172 20.70 5.84 -4.65
N SER A 173 19.97 5.18 -5.57
CA SER A 173 19.82 5.66 -6.94
C SER A 173 18.52 5.19 -7.62
N ALA A 174 18.23 5.80 -8.77
CA ALA A 174 17.13 5.38 -9.65
C ALA A 174 17.34 3.96 -10.22
N PHE A 175 18.60 3.57 -10.47
CA PHE A 175 18.92 2.23 -10.99
C PHE A 175 18.51 1.14 -10.01
N GLU A 176 18.78 1.35 -8.71
CA GLU A 176 18.32 0.45 -7.65
C GLU A 176 16.78 0.37 -7.58
N TYR A 177 16.06 1.44 -7.93
CA TYR A 177 14.60 1.43 -7.92
C TYR A 177 14.01 0.57 -9.04
N PHE A 178 14.63 0.56 -10.22
CA PHE A 178 14.16 -0.25 -11.36
C PHE A 178 14.66 -1.71 -11.35
N ALA A 179 15.67 -2.01 -10.53
CA ALA A 179 16.21 -3.36 -10.36
C ALA A 179 15.45 -4.21 -9.33
N VAL A 180 14.47 -3.62 -8.63
CA VAL A 180 13.59 -4.28 -7.65
C VAL A 180 12.22 -4.49 -8.26
#